data_AF-A0A1F9Q3N0-F1
#
_entry.id   AF-A0A1F9Q3N0-F1
#
_cell.length_a   1.000
_cell.length_b   1.000
_cell.length_c   1.000
_cell.angle_alpha   90.00
_cell.angle_beta   90.00
_cell.angle_gamma   90.00
#
_symmetry.space_group_name_H-M   'P 1'
#
loop_
_entity.id
_entity.type
_entity.pdbx_description
1 polymer ?
#
loop_
_entity_poly.entity_id
_entity_poly.type
_entity_poly.pdbx_seq_one_letter_code
_entity_poly.pdbx_strand_id
1 'polypeptide(L)'
;MTLPDASSFLQEDKFLSRGFTASTPTSLDAGTYTMNLGFGGQTDKLSVTVAAGDSNADVLQAVADAVNGSTLQVDAAVRSQTSSGNLGPGVIPTGSFLALSVNRTRAEQTPTLSDTSGHLAAALKLSATSTPMAPAETGTHQLTSLSVARPTTFRTGGYDTEAATTIAPGTYTVAYAVGPASGSVLSGSVDITVSAGDTWGDVLSLMKNTFGSASPSMVSELVSAKRVWDSTTDERHEVVDATGLEIRLNDPKPGWRLTLSGGDNAGETANILSAMGLNVTAQPGSDGRMVIDGLDRTRTPGAYIADQGRVALDQSGTFGEVVPVSVLAPLGLLSQGLSDVVTAYNDLRGLLTKNADLLRVPLHSNGLAEDWRKPVSDRALDLNSLGLAESGKDKLLWLQADGFVQALTANPQSVRTTLLGDGSDDNPGLLPELAQKAQDALSAGADKMLLPQSAFPERDPFLASPTPRTELEIEKKSQLLDLLDSAPKIGAGITSGHAPEPFPWGGSGTLLRRKG
;
A
#
# COMPACT_ATOMS: atom_id res chain seq x y z
N MET A 1 12.76 -5.34 6.56
CA MET A 1 12.93 -4.25 5.58
C MET A 1 14.28 -4.41 4.90
N THR A 2 14.32 -5.06 3.74
CA THR A 2 15.48 -5.03 2.83
C THR A 2 15.60 -3.61 2.30
N LEU A 3 16.77 -2.98 2.46
CA LEU A 3 17.09 -1.81 1.65
C LEU A 3 17.01 -2.26 0.19
N PRO A 4 16.47 -1.44 -0.73
CA PRO A 4 16.43 -1.80 -2.13
C PRO A 4 17.87 -2.12 -2.58
N ASP A 5 18.07 -3.33 -3.08
CA ASP A 5 19.32 -3.70 -3.73
C ASP A 5 19.56 -2.70 -4.88
N ALA A 6 20.80 -2.30 -5.12
CA ALA A 6 21.14 -1.32 -6.15
C ALA A 6 20.74 -1.78 -7.58
N SER A 7 20.27 -3.03 -7.70
CA SER A 7 19.60 -3.62 -8.86
C SER A 7 18.15 -3.14 -9.09
N SER A 8 17.52 -2.39 -8.18
CA SER A 8 16.09 -2.07 -8.23
C SER A 8 15.71 -0.68 -8.78
N PHE A 9 16.66 0.10 -9.31
CA PHE A 9 16.34 1.38 -9.95
C PHE A 9 15.79 1.15 -11.36
N LEU A 10 14.46 1.04 -11.44
CA LEU A 10 13.76 0.73 -12.66
C LEU A 10 13.48 2.02 -13.44
N GLN A 11 14.32 2.32 -14.44
CA GLN A 11 14.07 3.42 -15.37
C GLN A 11 12.93 3.07 -16.34
N GLU A 12 12.06 4.06 -16.57
CA GLU A 12 10.99 4.02 -17.58
C GLU A 12 11.57 4.04 -18.98
N ASP A 13 12.25 5.14 -19.31
CA ASP A 13 12.95 5.30 -20.58
C ASP A 13 14.18 4.38 -20.53
N LYS A 14 14.29 3.48 -21.51
CA LYS A 14 15.40 2.53 -21.65
C LYS A 14 16.40 2.98 -22.69
N PHE A 15 15.94 3.67 -23.74
CA PHE A 15 16.79 4.27 -24.77
C PHE A 15 16.37 5.69 -25.06
N LEU A 16 17.35 6.55 -25.30
CA LEU A 16 17.16 7.90 -25.80
C LEU A 16 17.99 8.09 -27.06
N SER A 17 17.43 8.74 -28.07
CA SER A 17 18.22 9.24 -29.20
C SER A 17 18.95 10.52 -28.79
N ARG A 18 19.90 10.98 -29.61
CA ARG A 18 20.35 12.37 -29.49
C ARG A 18 19.20 13.35 -29.79
N GLY A 19 19.42 14.61 -29.44
CA GLY A 19 18.51 15.70 -29.77
C GLY A 19 18.73 16.22 -31.19
N PHE A 20 17.63 16.52 -31.86
CA PHE A 20 17.56 17.02 -33.23
C PHE A 20 16.74 18.31 -33.30
N THR A 21 17.04 19.16 -34.28
CA THR A 21 16.13 20.25 -34.65
C THR A 21 15.00 19.68 -35.50
N ALA A 22 13.77 19.75 -34.99
CA ALA A 22 12.58 19.10 -35.57
C ALA A 22 12.38 19.40 -37.06
N SER A 23 12.37 20.70 -37.41
CA SER A 23 12.06 21.18 -38.77
C SER A 23 13.21 21.08 -39.75
N THR A 24 14.38 20.59 -39.33
CA THR A 24 15.54 20.44 -40.21
C THR A 24 15.38 19.15 -41.03
N PRO A 25 15.62 19.17 -42.35
CA PRO A 25 15.65 17.96 -43.17
C PRO A 25 16.62 16.92 -42.57
N THR A 26 16.22 15.66 -42.61
CA THR A 26 17.09 14.56 -42.17
C THR A 26 18.31 14.46 -43.07
N SER A 27 19.46 14.06 -42.50
CA SER A 27 20.66 13.72 -43.27
C SER A 27 20.67 12.26 -43.74
N LEU A 28 19.60 11.52 -43.45
CA LEU A 28 19.43 10.14 -43.90
C LEU A 28 19.00 10.12 -45.37
N ASP A 29 19.56 9.19 -46.14
CA ASP A 29 19.13 8.96 -47.50
C ASP A 29 17.70 8.41 -47.54
N ALA A 30 16.96 8.75 -48.60
CA ALA A 30 15.65 8.17 -48.80
C ALA A 30 15.77 6.65 -49.01
N GLY A 31 14.96 5.87 -48.31
CA GLY A 31 15.06 4.42 -48.33
C GLY A 31 14.28 3.74 -47.21
N THR A 32 14.37 2.41 -47.17
CA THR A 32 13.79 1.62 -46.09
C THR A 32 14.89 1.10 -45.19
N TYR A 33 14.82 1.50 -43.92
CA TYR A 33 15.72 1.12 -42.86
C TYR A 33 15.08 0.00 -42.05
N THR A 34 15.88 -0.99 -41.63
CA THR A 34 15.35 -2.10 -40.82
C THR A 34 16.21 -2.34 -39.60
N MET A 35 15.53 -2.61 -38.49
CA MET A 35 16.13 -2.84 -37.17
C MET A 35 15.35 -3.93 -36.45
N ASN A 36 16.02 -4.76 -35.67
CA ASN A 36 15.37 -5.73 -34.81
C ASN A 36 15.25 -5.13 -33.41
N LEU A 37 14.03 -5.14 -32.88
CA LEU A 37 13.72 -4.84 -31.49
C LEU A 37 13.53 -6.17 -30.77
N GLY A 38 14.28 -6.40 -29.69
CA GLY A 38 14.12 -7.56 -28.83
C GLY A 38 13.56 -7.16 -27.47
N PHE A 39 12.63 -7.94 -26.94
CA PHE A 39 12.10 -7.75 -25.59
C PHE A 39 11.49 -9.04 -25.04
N GLY A 40 11.78 -9.40 -23.79
CA GLY A 40 11.19 -10.58 -23.14
C GLY A 40 11.45 -11.90 -23.86
N GLY A 41 12.59 -12.05 -24.55
CA GLY A 41 12.93 -13.24 -25.34
C GLY A 41 12.28 -13.31 -26.72
N GLN A 42 11.44 -12.33 -27.08
CA GLN A 42 10.87 -12.17 -28.42
C GLN A 42 11.66 -11.12 -29.20
N THR A 43 11.63 -11.24 -30.53
CA THR A 43 12.28 -10.30 -31.44
C THR A 43 11.30 -9.96 -32.56
N ASP A 44 11.15 -8.66 -32.84
CA ASP A 44 10.29 -8.15 -33.90
C ASP A 44 11.11 -7.29 -34.86
N LYS A 45 10.87 -7.43 -36.17
CA LYS A 45 11.61 -6.69 -37.20
C LYS A 45 10.86 -5.43 -37.57
N LEU A 46 11.43 -4.28 -37.19
CA LEU A 46 10.87 -2.97 -37.51
C LEU A 46 11.37 -2.50 -38.88
N SER A 47 10.48 -1.91 -39.64
CA SER A 47 10.76 -1.32 -40.96
C SER A 47 10.33 0.14 -40.95
N VAL A 48 11.25 1.03 -41.26
CA VAL A 48 11.04 2.49 -41.24
C VAL A 48 11.39 3.03 -42.61
N THR A 49 10.43 3.63 -43.29
CA THR A 49 10.64 4.26 -44.59
C THR A 49 10.93 5.74 -44.37
N VAL A 50 12.05 6.21 -44.89
CA VAL A 50 12.43 7.63 -44.94
C VAL A 50 12.23 8.09 -46.37
N ALA A 51 11.37 9.09 -46.58
CA ALA A 51 11.16 9.69 -47.88
C ALA A 51 12.13 10.86 -48.13
N ALA A 52 12.31 11.19 -49.41
CA ALA A 52 13.14 12.32 -49.79
C ALA A 52 12.52 13.63 -49.28
N GLY A 53 13.27 14.37 -48.47
CA GLY A 53 12.82 15.64 -47.89
C GLY A 53 12.17 15.54 -46.51
N ASP A 54 12.07 14.34 -45.92
CA ASP A 54 11.60 14.16 -44.55
C ASP A 54 12.42 15.02 -43.57
N SER A 55 11.73 15.61 -42.60
CA SER A 55 12.38 16.29 -41.49
C SER A 55 12.85 15.29 -40.43
N ASN A 56 13.71 15.74 -39.51
CA ASN A 56 14.07 14.91 -38.35
C ASN A 56 12.84 14.53 -37.52
N ALA A 57 11.83 15.40 -37.43
CA ALA A 57 10.58 15.08 -36.74
C ALA A 57 9.83 13.94 -37.41
N ASP A 58 9.76 13.95 -38.75
CA ASP A 58 9.09 12.89 -39.52
C ASP A 58 9.79 11.54 -39.32
N VAL A 59 11.12 11.52 -39.35
CA VAL A 59 11.90 10.30 -39.10
C VAL A 59 11.72 9.80 -37.67
N LEU A 60 11.83 10.68 -36.66
CA LEU A 60 11.64 10.28 -35.25
C LEU A 60 10.22 9.72 -35.02
N GLN A 61 9.21 10.34 -35.64
CA GLN A 61 7.82 9.87 -35.55
C GLN A 61 7.64 8.53 -36.26
N ALA A 62 8.23 8.35 -37.46
CA ALA A 62 8.16 7.08 -38.19
C ALA A 62 8.79 5.92 -37.40
N VAL A 63 9.87 6.17 -36.65
CA VAL A 63 10.44 5.17 -35.74
C VAL A 63 9.51 4.92 -34.55
N ALA A 64 8.94 5.97 -33.96
CA ALA A 64 7.99 5.81 -32.85
C ALA A 64 6.78 4.98 -33.27
N ASP A 65 6.21 5.25 -34.43
CA ASP A 65 5.08 4.51 -35.00
C ASP A 65 5.45 3.05 -35.27
N ALA A 66 6.64 2.78 -35.81
CA ALA A 66 7.11 1.41 -36.04
C ALA A 66 7.28 0.63 -34.72
N VAL A 67 7.83 1.24 -33.68
CA VAL A 67 7.95 0.60 -32.35
C VAL A 67 6.58 0.39 -31.71
N ASN A 68 5.70 1.38 -31.76
CA ASN A 68 4.36 1.30 -31.18
C ASN A 68 3.45 0.31 -31.91
N GLY A 69 3.66 0.14 -33.22
CA GLY A 69 3.02 -0.88 -34.04
C GLY A 69 3.55 -2.31 -33.85
N SER A 70 4.63 -2.51 -33.10
CA SER A 70 5.14 -3.85 -32.77
C SER A 70 4.28 -4.55 -31.71
N THR A 71 4.35 -5.89 -31.67
CA THR A 71 3.68 -6.70 -30.63
C THR A 71 4.42 -6.71 -29.30
N LEU A 72 5.69 -6.26 -29.29
CA LEU A 72 6.54 -6.21 -28.11
C LEU A 72 6.09 -5.11 -27.15
N GLN A 73 6.18 -5.34 -25.84
CA GLN A 73 5.76 -4.40 -24.78
C GLN A 73 6.75 -3.24 -24.56
N VAL A 74 7.10 -2.57 -25.65
CA VAL A 74 7.93 -1.38 -25.71
C VAL A 74 7.11 -0.26 -26.35
N ASP A 75 7.12 0.90 -25.70
CA ASP A 75 6.49 2.14 -26.16
C ASP A 75 7.55 3.11 -26.66
N ALA A 76 7.20 3.95 -27.62
CA ALA A 76 8.07 4.99 -28.14
C ALA A 76 7.34 6.31 -28.27
N ALA A 77 8.00 7.38 -27.83
CA ALA A 77 7.47 8.74 -27.92
C ALA A 77 8.55 9.69 -28.42
N VAL A 78 8.14 10.61 -29.32
CA VAL A 78 8.95 11.76 -29.66
C VAL A 78 8.71 12.83 -28.62
N ARG A 79 9.77 13.27 -27.96
CA ARG A 79 9.73 14.32 -26.93
C ARG A 79 10.61 15.48 -27.36
N SER A 80 10.34 16.67 -26.84
CA SER A 80 11.15 17.85 -27.11
C SER A 80 11.48 18.60 -25.83
N GLN A 81 12.72 19.04 -25.70
CA GLN A 81 13.11 19.97 -24.63
C GLN A 81 14.08 21.05 -25.11
N THR A 82 13.96 22.23 -24.54
CA THR A 82 14.77 23.41 -24.87
C THR A 82 16.07 23.49 -24.07
N SER A 83 16.15 22.80 -22.93
CA SER A 83 17.38 22.64 -22.15
C SER A 83 17.46 21.23 -21.55
N SER A 84 18.69 20.75 -21.38
CA SER A 84 18.99 19.47 -20.73
C SER A 84 18.37 19.42 -19.33
N GLY A 85 17.72 18.32 -18.99
CA GLY A 85 17.10 18.09 -17.68
C GLY A 85 15.67 18.61 -17.53
N ASN A 86 15.10 19.32 -18.52
CA ASN A 86 13.74 19.88 -18.40
C ASN A 86 12.66 18.79 -18.28
N LEU A 87 12.85 17.66 -18.97
CA LEU A 87 11.92 16.52 -18.92
C LEU A 87 12.21 15.56 -17.76
N GLY A 88 13.13 15.95 -16.89
CA GLY A 88 13.56 15.20 -15.73
C GLY A 88 15.08 15.09 -15.67
N PRO A 89 15.63 14.86 -14.47
CA PRO A 89 17.06 14.64 -14.31
C PRO A 89 17.49 13.45 -15.20
N GLY A 90 18.68 13.50 -15.80
CA GLY A 90 19.23 12.41 -16.64
C GLY A 90 18.76 12.41 -18.10
N VAL A 91 17.73 13.18 -18.45
CA VAL A 91 17.33 13.41 -19.85
C VAL A 91 18.18 14.55 -20.43
N ILE A 92 19.32 14.17 -21.03
CA ILE A 92 20.32 15.10 -21.58
C ILE A 92 19.95 15.69 -22.97
N PRO A 93 19.34 14.95 -23.91
CA PRO A 93 19.15 15.43 -25.28
C PRO A 93 18.39 16.77 -25.41
N THR A 94 18.96 17.79 -26.04
CA THR A 94 18.27 19.08 -26.33
C THR A 94 17.74 19.11 -27.75
N GLY A 95 16.50 19.57 -27.94
CA GLY A 95 15.76 19.49 -29.20
C GLY A 95 14.70 18.39 -29.16
N SER A 96 14.28 17.89 -30.32
CA SER A 96 13.41 16.71 -30.45
C SER A 96 14.23 15.43 -30.42
N PHE A 97 13.78 14.44 -29.65
CA PHE A 97 14.46 13.15 -29.51
C PHE A 97 13.44 12.05 -29.31
N LEU A 98 13.83 10.83 -29.65
CA LEU A 98 13.06 9.61 -29.47
C LEU A 98 13.39 9.01 -28.09
N ALA A 99 12.35 8.65 -27.35
CA ALA A 99 12.47 7.88 -26.11
C ALA A 99 11.75 6.54 -26.27
N LEU A 100 12.43 5.43 -25.97
CA LEU A 100 11.80 4.10 -25.86
C LEU A 100 11.63 3.75 -24.40
N SER A 101 10.43 3.31 -24.03
CA SER A 101 10.01 3.08 -22.66
C SER A 101 9.38 1.70 -22.49
N VAL A 102 9.37 1.17 -21.26
CA VAL A 102 8.71 -0.09 -20.90
C VAL A 102 7.85 0.08 -19.64
N ASN A 103 6.83 -0.77 -19.47
CA ASN A 103 6.05 -0.78 -18.23
C ASN A 103 6.94 -1.20 -17.04
N ARG A 104 6.68 -0.64 -15.85
CA ARG A 104 7.44 -0.89 -14.62
C ARG A 104 7.41 -2.37 -14.23
N THR A 105 6.28 -3.05 -14.42
CA THR A 105 6.14 -4.50 -14.19
C THR A 105 7.17 -5.33 -14.97
N ARG A 106 7.78 -4.75 -16.00
CA ARG A 106 8.81 -5.36 -16.84
C ARG A 106 10.09 -4.53 -16.92
N ALA A 107 10.27 -3.54 -16.05
CA ALA A 107 11.40 -2.64 -16.17
C ALA A 107 12.75 -3.29 -15.82
N GLU A 108 12.74 -4.49 -15.23
CA GLU A 108 13.93 -5.34 -15.10
C GLU A 108 14.39 -5.92 -16.45
N GLN A 109 13.47 -6.01 -17.42
CA GLN A 109 13.77 -6.44 -18.79
C GLN A 109 14.26 -5.23 -19.59
N THR A 110 15.44 -5.37 -20.17
CA THR A 110 16.02 -4.34 -21.03
C THR A 110 15.72 -4.67 -22.48
N PRO A 111 15.08 -3.77 -23.25
CA PRO A 111 14.92 -3.97 -24.67
C PRO A 111 16.29 -3.99 -25.36
N THR A 112 16.39 -4.71 -26.46
CA THR A 112 17.60 -4.73 -27.29
C THR A 112 17.29 -4.15 -28.66
N LEU A 113 18.23 -3.41 -29.21
CA LEU A 113 18.14 -2.83 -30.54
C LEU A 113 19.34 -3.28 -31.36
N SER A 114 19.09 -3.74 -32.58
CA SER A 114 20.15 -4.06 -33.53
C SER A 114 19.77 -3.60 -34.93
N ASP A 115 20.65 -2.82 -35.56
CA ASP A 115 20.48 -2.42 -36.95
C ASP A 115 20.70 -3.62 -37.88
N THR A 116 19.82 -3.79 -38.86
CA THR A 116 19.93 -4.84 -39.89
C THR A 116 20.22 -4.24 -41.27
N SER A 117 19.60 -3.11 -41.62
CA SER A 117 19.87 -2.38 -42.87
C SER A 117 19.79 -0.86 -42.65
N GLY A 118 20.74 -0.12 -43.22
CA GLY A 118 20.78 1.35 -43.21
C GLY A 118 21.29 2.00 -41.91
N HIS A 119 21.54 1.25 -40.84
CA HIS A 119 22.12 1.74 -39.59
C HIS A 119 21.33 2.88 -38.92
N LEU A 120 20.01 2.77 -38.88
CA LEU A 120 19.12 3.82 -38.37
C LEU A 120 19.33 4.10 -36.89
N ALA A 121 19.42 3.06 -36.04
CA ALA A 121 19.63 3.24 -34.61
C ALA A 121 20.98 3.93 -34.33
N ALA A 122 22.02 3.56 -35.07
CA ALA A 122 23.32 4.24 -35.02
C ALA A 122 23.24 5.69 -35.48
N ALA A 123 22.51 5.99 -36.57
CA ALA A 123 22.34 7.35 -37.09
C ALA A 123 21.57 8.27 -36.12
N LEU A 124 20.56 7.70 -35.43
CA LEU A 124 19.83 8.39 -34.37
C LEU A 124 20.62 8.49 -33.06
N LYS A 125 21.76 7.79 -32.95
CA LYS A 125 22.55 7.62 -31.73
C LYS A 125 21.67 7.16 -30.57
N LEU A 126 20.83 6.14 -30.80
CA LEU A 126 20.04 5.53 -29.73
C LEU A 126 20.98 4.87 -28.73
N SER A 127 20.99 5.39 -27.52
CA SER A 127 21.81 4.90 -26.42
C SER A 127 20.95 4.51 -25.23
N ALA A 128 21.34 3.43 -24.55
CA ALA A 128 20.69 3.04 -23.31
C ALA A 128 20.85 4.16 -22.26
N THR A 129 19.80 4.39 -21.49
CA THR A 129 19.85 5.34 -20.37
C THR A 129 20.74 4.79 -19.25
N SER A 130 21.47 5.68 -18.58
CA SER A 130 22.29 5.31 -17.43
C SER A 130 21.41 5.06 -16.22
N THR A 131 21.48 3.88 -15.60
CA THR A 131 20.79 3.62 -14.33
C THR A 131 21.35 4.52 -13.21
N PRO A 132 20.50 5.14 -12.38
CA PRO A 132 20.97 5.93 -11.26
C PRO A 132 21.67 5.01 -10.25
N MET A 133 22.81 5.43 -9.71
CA MET A 133 23.53 4.69 -8.68
C MET A 133 23.31 5.26 -7.26
N ALA A 134 22.56 6.34 -7.13
CA ALA A 134 22.33 7.05 -5.87
C ALA A 134 20.87 6.95 -5.39
N PRO A 135 20.60 7.09 -4.08
CA PRO A 135 19.23 7.19 -3.55
C PRO A 135 18.43 8.34 -4.18
N ALA A 136 17.11 8.30 -3.98
CA ALA A 136 16.19 9.37 -4.42
C ALA A 136 16.64 10.72 -3.85
N GLU A 137 16.55 11.76 -4.66
CA GLU A 137 16.84 13.12 -4.22
C GLU A 137 15.76 13.60 -3.26
N THR A 138 16.19 14.17 -2.14
CA THR A 138 15.26 14.79 -1.20
C THR A 138 14.64 16.03 -1.82
N GLY A 139 13.33 16.17 -1.74
CA GLY A 139 12.61 17.24 -2.43
C GLY A 139 11.10 17.10 -2.30
N THR A 140 10.35 17.92 -3.03
CA THR A 140 8.90 17.78 -3.13
C THR A 140 8.52 17.71 -4.60
N HIS A 141 7.75 16.68 -4.94
CA HIS A 141 7.14 16.51 -6.25
C HIS A 141 5.71 17.03 -6.21
N GLN A 142 5.34 17.83 -7.21
CA GLN A 142 3.98 18.35 -7.36
C GLN A 142 3.20 17.42 -8.28
N LEU A 143 2.14 16.79 -7.75
CA LEU A 143 1.37 15.78 -8.48
C LEU A 143 -0.03 16.29 -8.80
N THR A 144 -0.55 15.95 -9.98
CA THR A 144 -1.97 16.12 -10.31
C THR A 144 -2.46 14.92 -11.10
N SER A 145 -3.53 14.28 -10.65
CA SER A 145 -4.04 13.03 -11.23
C SER A 145 -5.28 13.32 -12.08
N LEU A 146 -5.12 13.24 -13.40
CA LEU A 146 -6.15 13.64 -14.38
C LEU A 146 -7.07 12.47 -14.75
N SER A 147 -6.52 11.27 -14.96
CA SER A 147 -7.29 10.04 -15.24
C SER A 147 -6.54 8.82 -14.73
N VAL A 148 -7.26 7.79 -14.30
CA VAL A 148 -6.66 6.52 -13.85
C VAL A 148 -6.65 5.53 -15.02
N ALA A 149 -5.52 4.85 -15.23
CA ALA A 149 -5.42 3.84 -16.25
C ALA A 149 -6.27 2.61 -15.92
N ARG A 150 -7.01 2.09 -16.89
CA ARG A 150 -7.80 0.87 -16.77
C ARG A 150 -7.65 0.01 -18.02
N PRO A 151 -7.43 -1.31 -17.89
CA PRO A 151 -7.43 -2.18 -19.06
C PRO A 151 -8.84 -2.32 -19.63
N THR A 152 -8.96 -2.63 -20.93
CA THR A 152 -10.25 -3.03 -21.48
C THR A 152 -10.68 -4.33 -20.81
N THR A 153 -11.92 -4.37 -20.32
CA THR A 153 -12.46 -5.52 -19.59
C THR A 153 -13.87 -5.84 -20.09
N PHE A 154 -14.13 -7.10 -20.38
CA PHE A 154 -15.44 -7.65 -20.71
C PHE A 154 -15.85 -8.59 -19.58
N ARG A 155 -17.07 -8.47 -19.08
CA ARG A 155 -17.52 -9.30 -17.95
C ARG A 155 -18.92 -9.84 -18.21
N THR A 156 -19.14 -11.13 -18.09
CA THR A 156 -20.47 -11.68 -18.28
C THR A 156 -21.41 -11.32 -17.12
N GLY A 157 -22.71 -11.56 -17.28
CA GLY A 157 -23.62 -11.70 -16.15
C GLY A 157 -23.21 -12.85 -15.20
N GLY A 158 -23.90 -12.96 -14.06
CA GLY A 158 -23.73 -14.09 -13.16
C GLY A 158 -24.62 -15.27 -13.54
N TYR A 159 -24.02 -16.46 -13.67
CA TYR A 159 -24.70 -17.71 -13.97
C TYR A 159 -24.56 -18.74 -12.84
N ASP A 160 -25.55 -19.62 -12.77
CA ASP A 160 -25.53 -20.79 -11.89
C ASP A 160 -24.78 -21.92 -12.58
N THR A 161 -23.64 -22.33 -12.03
CA THR A 161 -22.71 -23.25 -12.70
C THR A 161 -23.28 -24.65 -12.91
N GLU A 162 -24.25 -25.06 -12.10
CA GLU A 162 -24.88 -26.39 -12.18
C GLU A 162 -26.13 -26.40 -13.07
N ALA A 163 -26.63 -25.23 -13.46
CA ALA A 163 -27.79 -25.12 -14.33
C ALA A 163 -27.42 -25.39 -15.79
N ALA A 164 -28.34 -26.05 -16.52
CA ALA A 164 -28.21 -26.22 -17.96
C ALA A 164 -28.10 -24.86 -18.66
N THR A 165 -27.18 -24.76 -19.62
CA THR A 165 -27.01 -23.53 -20.40
C THR A 165 -28.24 -23.23 -21.25
N THR A 166 -28.58 -21.95 -21.40
CA THR A 166 -29.61 -21.50 -22.33
C THR A 166 -29.06 -21.20 -23.71
N ILE A 167 -27.75 -21.34 -23.91
CA ILE A 167 -27.10 -21.19 -25.21
C ILE A 167 -27.41 -22.43 -26.06
N ALA A 168 -27.84 -22.23 -27.30
CA ALA A 168 -28.13 -23.33 -28.21
C ALA A 168 -26.85 -24.15 -28.50
N PRO A 169 -26.95 -25.49 -28.66
CA PRO A 169 -25.81 -26.28 -29.08
C PRO A 169 -25.28 -25.83 -30.44
N GLY A 170 -23.96 -25.77 -30.60
CA GLY A 170 -23.32 -25.32 -31.83
C GLY A 170 -21.91 -24.80 -31.59
N THR A 171 -21.27 -24.34 -32.66
CA THR A 171 -19.93 -23.74 -32.62
C THR A 171 -20.04 -22.25 -32.92
N TYR A 172 -19.58 -21.45 -31.98
CA TYR A 172 -19.59 -19.99 -32.03
C TYR A 172 -18.18 -19.47 -32.26
N THR A 173 -17.97 -18.73 -33.34
CA THR A 173 -16.66 -18.13 -33.64
C THR A 173 -16.63 -16.67 -33.20
N VAL A 174 -15.82 -16.36 -32.19
CA VAL A 174 -15.62 -14.99 -31.69
C VAL A 174 -14.29 -14.46 -32.22
N ALA A 175 -14.32 -13.34 -32.92
CA ALA A 175 -13.13 -12.62 -33.31
C ALA A 175 -12.65 -11.70 -32.18
N TYR A 176 -11.34 -11.57 -32.03
CA TYR A 176 -10.72 -10.59 -31.15
C TYR A 176 -9.71 -9.75 -31.91
N ALA A 177 -9.58 -8.49 -31.50
CA ALA A 177 -8.57 -7.58 -32.00
C ALA A 177 -7.96 -6.77 -30.85
N VAL A 178 -6.65 -6.57 -30.89
CA VAL A 178 -5.88 -5.81 -29.91
C VAL A 178 -4.99 -4.83 -30.65
N GLY A 179 -5.06 -3.56 -30.28
CA GLY A 179 -4.24 -2.51 -30.88
C GLY A 179 -4.73 -1.10 -30.54
N PRO A 180 -4.08 -0.07 -31.10
CA PRO A 180 -4.51 1.32 -30.94
C PRO A 180 -5.89 1.59 -31.54
N ALA A 181 -6.51 2.70 -31.17
CA ALA A 181 -7.81 3.11 -31.73
C ALA A 181 -7.79 3.29 -33.27
N SER A 182 -6.63 3.56 -33.85
CA SER A 182 -6.42 3.74 -35.30
C SER A 182 -6.30 2.43 -36.10
N GLY A 183 -6.22 1.27 -35.42
CA GLY A 183 -6.10 -0.03 -36.09
C GLY A 183 -5.69 -1.17 -35.15
N SER A 184 -5.87 -2.41 -35.58
CA SER A 184 -5.47 -3.59 -34.79
C SER A 184 -4.11 -4.09 -35.23
N VAL A 185 -3.25 -4.42 -34.26
CA VAL A 185 -1.91 -4.98 -34.50
C VAL A 185 -1.92 -6.50 -34.32
N LEU A 186 -2.71 -6.98 -33.35
CA LEU A 186 -2.91 -8.40 -33.10
C LEU A 186 -4.39 -8.72 -33.30
N SER A 187 -4.72 -9.74 -34.08
CA SER A 187 -6.09 -10.22 -34.24
C SER A 187 -6.12 -11.73 -34.40
N GLY A 188 -7.27 -12.32 -34.11
CA GLY A 188 -7.51 -13.74 -34.26
C GLY A 188 -8.97 -14.07 -34.01
N SER A 189 -9.27 -15.36 -34.00
CA SER A 189 -10.60 -15.86 -33.66
C SER A 189 -10.48 -17.06 -32.74
N VAL A 190 -11.50 -17.26 -31.93
CA VAL A 190 -11.66 -18.42 -31.07
C VAL A 190 -12.97 -19.10 -31.35
N ASP A 191 -12.96 -20.43 -31.32
CA ASP A 191 -14.15 -21.24 -31.47
C ASP A 191 -14.62 -21.76 -30.11
N ILE A 192 -15.89 -21.54 -29.80
CA ILE A 192 -16.54 -21.98 -28.57
C ILE A 192 -17.61 -22.98 -28.98
N THR A 193 -17.41 -24.26 -28.66
CA THR A 193 -18.39 -25.31 -28.96
C THR A 193 -19.22 -25.60 -27.74
N VAL A 194 -20.54 -25.41 -27.85
CA VAL A 194 -21.53 -25.74 -26.83
C VAL A 194 -22.24 -27.01 -27.25
N SER A 195 -22.23 -28.03 -26.39
CA SER A 195 -22.87 -29.31 -26.63
C SER A 195 -24.26 -29.36 -25.97
N ALA A 196 -25.11 -30.26 -26.46
CA ALA A 196 -26.40 -30.50 -25.86
C ALA A 196 -26.22 -31.09 -24.44
N GLY A 197 -26.78 -30.42 -23.45
CA GLY A 197 -26.69 -30.82 -22.03
C GLY A 197 -25.56 -30.15 -21.25
N ASP A 198 -24.75 -29.28 -21.87
CA ASP A 198 -23.74 -28.50 -21.16
C ASP A 198 -24.36 -27.62 -20.07
N THR A 199 -23.65 -27.51 -18.95
CA THR A 199 -23.98 -26.56 -17.90
C THR A 199 -23.35 -25.19 -18.17
N TRP A 200 -23.79 -24.16 -17.46
CA TRP A 200 -23.08 -22.87 -17.48
C TRP A 200 -21.65 -22.99 -16.94
N GLY A 201 -21.39 -23.90 -16.00
CA GLY A 201 -20.04 -24.18 -15.51
C GLY A 201 -19.11 -24.67 -16.61
N ASP A 202 -19.61 -25.56 -17.48
CA ASP A 202 -18.87 -26.09 -18.62
C ASP A 202 -18.55 -25.00 -19.65
N VAL A 203 -19.56 -24.21 -20.03
CA VAL A 203 -19.40 -23.12 -21.01
C VAL A 203 -18.43 -22.05 -20.51
N LEU A 204 -18.57 -21.59 -19.26
CA LEU A 204 -17.70 -20.57 -18.68
C LEU A 204 -16.25 -21.07 -18.55
N SER A 205 -16.06 -22.33 -18.17
CA SER A 205 -14.74 -22.95 -18.06
C SER A 205 -14.07 -23.12 -19.44
N LEU A 206 -14.84 -23.54 -20.45
CA LEU A 206 -14.37 -23.61 -21.83
C LEU A 206 -13.92 -22.23 -22.31
N MET A 207 -14.76 -21.20 -22.15
CA MET A 207 -14.41 -19.84 -22.57
C MET A 207 -13.21 -19.28 -21.82
N LYS A 208 -13.10 -19.53 -20.51
CA LYS A 208 -11.91 -19.18 -19.72
C LYS A 208 -10.65 -19.71 -20.40
N ASN A 209 -10.62 -21.01 -20.67
CA ASN A 209 -9.45 -21.66 -21.24
C ASN A 209 -9.20 -21.22 -22.69
N THR A 210 -10.24 -21.12 -23.50
CA THR A 210 -10.15 -20.71 -24.90
C THR A 210 -9.62 -19.28 -25.03
N PHE A 211 -10.21 -18.28 -24.35
CA PHE A 211 -9.71 -16.90 -24.40
C PHE A 211 -8.36 -16.74 -23.72
N GLY A 212 -8.13 -17.41 -22.59
CA GLY A 212 -6.86 -17.34 -21.86
C GLY A 212 -5.68 -17.94 -22.63
N SER A 213 -5.94 -18.86 -23.57
CA SER A 213 -4.93 -19.46 -24.43
C SER A 213 -4.80 -18.78 -25.80
N ALA A 214 -5.79 -18.00 -26.22
CA ALA A 214 -5.84 -17.40 -27.55
C ALA A 214 -4.76 -16.34 -27.79
N SER A 215 -4.39 -15.57 -26.77
CA SER A 215 -3.36 -14.54 -26.87
C SER A 215 -2.65 -14.32 -25.53
N PRO A 216 -1.32 -14.15 -25.50
CA PRO A 216 -0.59 -13.77 -24.29
C PRO A 216 -0.98 -12.37 -23.77
N SER A 217 -1.61 -11.54 -24.62
CA SER A 217 -2.12 -10.22 -24.24
C SER A 217 -3.50 -10.28 -23.59
N MET A 218 -4.15 -11.44 -23.50
CA MET A 218 -5.47 -11.58 -22.87
C MET A 218 -5.38 -12.44 -21.61
N VAL A 219 -6.09 -12.04 -20.57
CA VAL A 219 -6.33 -12.85 -19.37
C VAL A 219 -7.82 -13.11 -19.28
N SER A 220 -8.16 -14.37 -18.98
CA SER A 220 -9.56 -14.81 -18.88
C SER A 220 -9.71 -15.63 -17.60
N GLU A 221 -10.62 -15.20 -16.72
CA GLU A 221 -10.76 -15.74 -15.36
C GLU A 221 -12.24 -15.84 -14.96
N LEU A 222 -12.56 -16.84 -14.14
CA LEU A 222 -13.87 -16.92 -13.50
C LEU A 222 -13.89 -16.02 -12.28
N VAL A 223 -14.95 -15.22 -12.16
CA VAL A 223 -15.11 -14.24 -11.09
C VAL A 223 -16.43 -14.46 -10.37
N SER A 224 -16.43 -14.21 -9.06
CA SER A 224 -17.69 -14.18 -8.29
C SER A 224 -18.61 -13.11 -8.86
N ALA A 225 -19.86 -13.47 -9.09
CA ALA A 225 -20.91 -12.61 -9.59
C ALA A 225 -22.15 -12.75 -8.71
N LYS A 226 -23.12 -11.87 -8.95
CA LYS A 226 -24.45 -11.95 -8.35
C LYS A 226 -25.47 -12.12 -9.46
N ARG A 227 -26.53 -12.88 -9.21
CA ARG A 227 -27.67 -12.98 -10.11
C ARG A 227 -28.96 -12.77 -9.34
N VAL A 228 -29.96 -12.23 -10.02
CA VAL A 228 -31.32 -12.18 -9.49
C VAL A 228 -31.97 -13.53 -9.77
N TRP A 229 -32.42 -14.19 -8.72
CA TRP A 229 -33.22 -15.40 -8.79
C TRP A 229 -34.68 -15.02 -8.64
N ASP A 230 -35.46 -15.32 -9.68
CA ASP A 230 -36.90 -15.16 -9.67
C ASP A 230 -37.50 -16.48 -9.22
N SER A 231 -38.04 -16.51 -8.00
CA SER A 231 -38.80 -17.66 -7.54
C SER A 231 -40.07 -17.79 -8.38
N THR A 232 -40.31 -18.96 -8.96
CA THR A 232 -41.48 -19.23 -9.81
C THR A 232 -42.79 -19.35 -9.02
N THR A 233 -42.76 -19.21 -7.69
CA THR A 233 -43.90 -19.50 -6.79
C THR A 233 -44.25 -18.39 -5.81
N ASP A 234 -43.35 -17.45 -5.60
CA ASP A 234 -43.50 -16.28 -4.71
C ASP A 234 -42.77 -15.14 -5.42
N GLU A 235 -43.41 -13.97 -5.64
CA GLU A 235 -42.90 -12.78 -6.38
C GLU A 235 -41.66 -12.11 -5.72
N ARG A 236 -40.82 -12.89 -5.05
CA ARG A 236 -39.59 -12.46 -4.40
C ARG A 236 -38.42 -12.66 -5.36
N HIS A 237 -37.73 -11.56 -5.57
CA HIS A 237 -36.44 -11.50 -6.25
C HIS A 237 -35.34 -11.62 -5.19
N GLU A 238 -34.59 -12.71 -5.20
CA GLU A 238 -33.45 -12.90 -4.30
C GLU A 238 -32.14 -12.72 -5.06
N VAL A 239 -31.17 -12.02 -4.46
CA VAL A 239 -29.83 -11.89 -5.04
C VAL A 239 -28.97 -13.03 -4.52
N VAL A 240 -28.66 -13.98 -5.40
CA VAL A 240 -27.88 -15.17 -5.06
C VAL A 240 -26.46 -15.10 -5.63
N ASP A 241 -25.55 -15.85 -5.02
CA ASP A 241 -24.19 -16.04 -5.52
C ASP A 241 -24.22 -16.75 -6.87
N ALA A 242 -23.33 -16.31 -7.77
CA ALA A 242 -23.22 -16.81 -9.12
C ALA A 242 -21.76 -16.71 -9.58
N THR A 243 -21.47 -17.29 -10.73
CA THR A 243 -20.15 -17.17 -11.36
C THR A 243 -20.28 -16.49 -12.72
N GLY A 244 -19.37 -15.55 -12.99
CA GLY A 244 -19.23 -14.92 -14.30
C GLY A 244 -17.83 -15.17 -14.87
N LEU A 245 -17.64 -14.79 -16.12
CA LEU A 245 -16.35 -14.76 -16.79
C LEU A 245 -15.90 -13.31 -16.96
N GLU A 246 -14.63 -13.04 -16.67
CA GLU A 246 -13.97 -11.77 -16.98
C GLU A 246 -12.86 -12.02 -18.00
N ILE A 247 -12.89 -11.26 -19.09
CA ILE A 247 -11.85 -11.22 -20.13
C ILE A 247 -11.25 -9.82 -20.11
N ARG A 248 -9.96 -9.71 -19.83
CA ARG A 248 -9.26 -8.42 -19.72
C ARG A 248 -8.00 -8.38 -20.57
N LEU A 249 -7.72 -7.20 -21.11
CA LEU A 249 -6.46 -6.91 -21.76
C LEU A 249 -5.35 -6.85 -20.71
N ASN A 250 -4.37 -7.73 -20.85
CA ASN A 250 -3.24 -7.81 -19.95
C ASN A 250 -2.15 -6.83 -20.39
N ASP A 251 -1.72 -5.98 -19.46
CA ASP A 251 -0.57 -5.08 -19.64
C ASP A 251 -0.57 -4.34 -21.00
N PRO A 252 -1.59 -3.52 -21.29
CA PRO A 252 -1.67 -2.82 -22.57
C PRO A 252 -0.54 -1.79 -22.73
N LYS A 253 -0.19 -1.49 -23.99
CA LYS A 253 0.50 -0.22 -24.32
C LYS A 253 -0.47 0.96 -24.24
N PRO A 254 0.02 2.19 -24.07
CA PRO A 254 -0.83 3.38 -24.12
C PRO A 254 -1.67 3.39 -25.41
N GLY A 255 -2.96 3.68 -25.27
CA GLY A 255 -3.92 3.70 -26.38
C GLY A 255 -4.38 2.33 -26.89
N TRP A 256 -3.78 1.22 -26.46
CA TRP A 256 -4.19 -0.12 -26.89
C TRP A 256 -5.46 -0.58 -26.19
N ARG A 257 -6.38 -1.17 -26.95
CA ARG A 257 -7.68 -1.68 -26.49
C ARG A 257 -7.94 -3.07 -27.06
N LEU A 258 -8.71 -3.86 -26.33
CA LEU A 258 -9.24 -5.15 -26.78
C LEU A 258 -10.64 -4.92 -27.36
N THR A 259 -10.94 -5.49 -28.51
CA THR A 259 -12.28 -5.56 -29.07
C THR A 259 -12.66 -7.02 -29.29
N LEU A 260 -13.91 -7.36 -28.98
CA LEU A 260 -14.52 -8.65 -29.28
C LEU A 260 -15.65 -8.42 -30.28
N SER A 261 -15.72 -9.24 -31.32
CA SER A 261 -16.74 -9.13 -32.36
C SER A 261 -17.11 -10.50 -32.94
N GLY A 262 -18.16 -10.54 -33.77
CA GLY A 262 -18.74 -11.79 -34.24
C GLY A 262 -19.41 -12.55 -33.09
N GLY A 263 -19.15 -13.85 -33.00
CA GLY A 263 -19.78 -14.74 -32.02
C GLY A 263 -21.04 -15.42 -32.54
N ASP A 264 -21.19 -15.53 -33.85
CA ASP A 264 -22.34 -16.16 -34.49
C ASP A 264 -22.19 -17.69 -34.48
N ASN A 265 -23.29 -18.41 -34.29
CA ASN A 265 -23.32 -19.86 -34.46
C ASN A 265 -23.21 -20.20 -35.95
N ALA A 266 -22.38 -21.19 -36.31
CA ALA A 266 -22.29 -21.72 -37.67
C ALA A 266 -23.58 -22.48 -38.07
N GLY A 267 -24.70 -21.77 -38.20
CA GLY A 267 -26.00 -22.34 -38.56
C GLY A 267 -27.24 -21.58 -38.09
N GLU A 268 -27.10 -20.56 -37.22
CA GLU A 268 -28.23 -19.82 -36.63
C GLU A 268 -27.94 -18.31 -36.50
N THR A 269 -28.96 -17.52 -36.17
CA THR A 269 -28.83 -16.08 -35.84
C THR A 269 -28.47 -15.82 -34.37
N ALA A 270 -28.17 -16.87 -33.58
CA ALA A 270 -27.79 -16.74 -32.18
C ALA A 270 -26.34 -16.26 -32.04
N ASN A 271 -26.15 -15.22 -31.22
CA ASN A 271 -24.85 -14.61 -30.98
C ASN A 271 -24.43 -14.77 -29.51
N ILE A 272 -23.29 -15.44 -29.27
CA ILE A 272 -22.83 -15.77 -27.92
C ILE A 272 -22.42 -14.53 -27.11
N LEU A 273 -21.88 -13.49 -27.75
CA LEU A 273 -21.49 -12.26 -27.06
C LEU A 273 -22.71 -11.54 -26.48
N SER A 274 -23.80 -11.50 -27.25
CA SER A 274 -25.08 -10.92 -26.81
C SER A 274 -25.77 -11.80 -25.77
N ALA A 275 -25.80 -13.12 -25.97
CA ALA A 275 -26.38 -14.07 -25.03
C ALA A 275 -25.73 -13.99 -23.65
N MET A 276 -24.42 -13.70 -23.61
CA MET A 276 -23.65 -13.61 -22.37
C MET A 276 -23.55 -12.19 -21.79
N GLY A 277 -24.09 -11.20 -22.49
CA GLY A 277 -24.07 -9.78 -22.11
C GLY A 277 -22.72 -9.09 -22.29
N LEU A 278 -21.74 -9.73 -22.96
CA LEU A 278 -20.38 -9.20 -23.13
C LEU A 278 -20.34 -7.91 -23.95
N ASN A 279 -21.30 -7.70 -24.85
CA ASN A 279 -21.45 -6.47 -25.62
C ASN A 279 -21.94 -5.28 -24.78
N VAL A 280 -22.67 -5.53 -23.69
CA VAL A 280 -23.27 -4.48 -22.83
C VAL A 280 -22.36 -4.13 -21.65
N THR A 281 -21.60 -5.10 -21.15
CA THR A 281 -20.73 -4.96 -19.97
C THR A 281 -19.29 -4.57 -20.29
N ALA A 282 -18.98 -4.36 -21.57
CA ALA A 282 -17.66 -3.93 -22.02
C ALA A 282 -17.28 -2.60 -21.36
N GLN A 283 -16.26 -2.63 -20.52
CA GLN A 283 -15.63 -1.44 -19.98
C GLN A 283 -14.47 -1.06 -20.90
N PRO A 284 -14.58 0.07 -21.64
CA PRO A 284 -13.48 0.51 -22.48
C PRO A 284 -12.26 0.81 -21.61
N GLY A 285 -11.10 0.32 -22.04
CA GLY A 285 -9.85 0.70 -21.42
C GLY A 285 -9.62 2.20 -21.51
N SER A 286 -8.85 2.74 -20.58
CA SER A 286 -8.42 4.13 -20.56
C SER A 286 -6.96 4.21 -20.14
N ASP A 287 -6.28 5.23 -20.65
CA ASP A 287 -4.91 5.51 -20.23
C ASP A 287 -4.95 6.43 -19.02
N GLY A 288 -4.04 6.16 -18.09
CA GLY A 288 -3.82 6.99 -16.93
C GLY A 288 -3.03 8.21 -17.33
N ARG A 289 -3.41 9.34 -16.77
CA ARG A 289 -2.74 10.61 -17.01
C ARG A 289 -2.45 11.28 -15.68
N MET A 290 -1.17 11.60 -15.44
CA MET A 290 -0.71 12.31 -14.25
C MET A 290 0.29 13.38 -14.65
N VAL A 291 0.16 14.55 -14.03
CA VAL A 291 1.13 15.63 -14.13
C VAL A 291 2.08 15.52 -12.95
N ILE A 292 3.38 15.40 -13.21
CA ILE A 292 4.45 15.33 -12.21
C ILE A 292 5.38 16.50 -12.46
N ASP A 293 5.50 17.41 -11.50
CA ASP A 293 6.33 18.62 -11.60
C ASP A 293 6.03 19.45 -12.87
N GLY A 294 4.74 19.53 -13.22
CA GLY A 294 4.26 20.23 -14.42
C GLY A 294 4.38 19.43 -15.72
N LEU A 295 4.94 18.22 -15.69
CA LEU A 295 5.09 17.35 -16.85
C LEU A 295 3.95 16.34 -16.93
N ASP A 296 3.20 16.40 -18.03
CA ASP A 296 2.13 15.45 -18.32
C ASP A 296 2.69 14.08 -18.72
N ARG A 297 2.20 13.03 -18.07
CA ARG A 297 2.60 11.64 -18.28
C ARG A 297 1.36 10.80 -18.55
N THR A 298 1.36 10.14 -19.70
CA THR A 298 0.33 9.15 -20.07
C THR A 298 0.89 7.76 -19.92
N ARG A 299 0.13 6.86 -19.29
CA ARG A 299 0.57 5.49 -18.97
C ARG A 299 -0.59 4.51 -18.95
N THR A 300 -0.27 3.23 -19.00
CA THR A 300 -1.21 2.13 -18.74
C THR A 300 -1.23 1.76 -17.25
N PRO A 301 -2.10 0.83 -16.80
CA PRO A 301 -2.19 0.48 -15.39
C PRO A 301 -0.82 0.11 -14.80
N GLY A 302 -0.44 0.81 -13.73
CA GLY A 302 0.86 0.66 -13.08
C GLY A 302 1.32 1.95 -12.40
N ALA A 303 2.57 1.93 -11.93
CA ALA A 303 3.18 3.09 -11.26
C ALA A 303 3.77 4.08 -12.29
N TYR A 304 3.68 5.36 -11.97
CA TYR A 304 4.50 6.38 -12.59
C TYR A 304 5.87 6.41 -11.96
N ILE A 305 6.86 6.82 -12.75
CA ILE A 305 8.23 6.97 -12.30
C ILE A 305 8.59 8.45 -12.23
N ALA A 306 9.15 8.86 -11.11
CA ALA A 306 9.77 10.15 -10.91
C ALA A 306 11.24 9.96 -10.51
N ASP A 307 12.00 11.05 -10.57
CA ASP A 307 13.38 11.09 -10.11
C ASP A 307 14.28 9.99 -10.73
N GLN A 308 14.24 9.84 -12.06
CA GLN A 308 15.00 8.81 -12.82
C GLN A 308 14.74 7.34 -12.43
N GLY A 309 13.56 6.99 -11.90
CA GLY A 309 13.31 5.61 -11.44
C GLY A 309 13.58 5.40 -9.96
N ARG A 310 13.95 6.46 -9.23
CA ARG A 310 14.18 6.40 -7.79
C ARG A 310 12.90 6.57 -6.97
N VAL A 311 11.89 7.23 -7.54
CA VAL A 311 10.57 7.39 -6.93
C VAL A 311 9.52 6.71 -7.82
N ALA A 312 8.67 5.90 -7.21
CA ALA A 312 7.53 5.30 -7.88
C ALA A 312 6.22 5.76 -7.22
N LEU A 313 5.25 6.10 -8.06
CA LEU A 313 3.98 6.68 -7.65
C LEU A 313 2.85 5.80 -8.19
N ASP A 314 2.17 5.09 -7.30
CA ASP A 314 0.99 4.30 -7.65
C ASP A 314 -0.27 5.17 -7.56
N GLN A 315 -1.00 5.22 -8.67
CA GLN A 315 -2.20 6.04 -8.80
C GLN A 315 -3.44 5.22 -8.41
N SER A 316 -4.07 5.56 -7.28
CA SER A 316 -5.30 4.89 -6.81
C SER A 316 -6.59 5.59 -7.23
N GLY A 317 -6.52 6.88 -7.60
CA GLY A 317 -7.68 7.70 -7.91
C GLY A 317 -7.32 8.99 -8.66
N THR A 318 -8.34 9.72 -9.11
CA THR A 318 -8.21 11.05 -9.69
C THR A 318 -8.29 12.13 -8.61
N PHE A 319 -7.49 13.17 -8.75
CA PHE A 319 -7.52 14.36 -7.89
C PHE A 319 -7.18 15.57 -8.75
N GLY A 320 -8.08 16.55 -8.78
CA GLY A 320 -7.97 17.74 -9.65
C GLY A 320 -7.09 18.85 -9.08
N GLU A 321 -6.65 18.71 -7.83
CA GLU A 321 -5.75 19.66 -7.17
C GLU A 321 -4.29 19.21 -7.25
N VAL A 322 -3.37 20.15 -7.04
CA VAL A 322 -1.93 19.84 -6.96
C VAL A 322 -1.63 19.32 -5.56
N VAL A 323 -1.21 18.05 -5.46
CA VAL A 323 -0.83 17.40 -4.21
C VAL A 323 0.71 17.36 -4.11
N PRO A 324 1.31 18.00 -3.09
CA PRO A 324 2.74 17.91 -2.86
C PRO A 324 3.10 16.57 -2.20
N VAL A 325 4.05 15.84 -2.78
CA VAL A 325 4.63 14.62 -2.22
C VAL A 325 6.10 14.86 -1.90
N SER A 326 6.47 14.78 -0.62
CA SER A 326 7.84 15.02 -0.19
C SER A 326 8.65 13.73 -0.08
N VAL A 327 9.85 13.74 -0.65
CA VAL A 327 10.89 12.73 -0.48
C VAL A 327 11.84 13.23 0.60
N LEU A 328 11.89 12.52 1.73
CA LEU A 328 12.70 12.90 2.89
C LEU A 328 13.91 11.99 3.04
N ALA A 329 14.99 12.51 3.63
CA ALA A 329 16.15 11.72 3.96
C ALA A 329 15.76 10.60 4.96
N PRO A 330 16.06 9.32 4.68
CA PRO A 330 15.66 8.19 5.53
C PRO A 330 16.11 8.34 6.99
N LEU A 331 17.27 8.96 7.21
CA LEU A 331 17.91 9.12 8.52
C LEU A 331 17.13 10.03 9.47
N GLY A 332 16.49 11.09 8.96
CA GLY A 332 15.72 12.01 9.79
C GLY A 332 14.44 11.37 10.34
N LEU A 333 13.74 10.61 9.49
CA LEU A 333 12.54 9.88 9.89
C LEU A 333 12.83 8.72 10.85
N LEU A 334 13.95 8.01 10.65
CA LEU A 334 14.38 6.94 11.56
C LEU A 334 14.76 7.49 12.94
N SER A 335 15.48 8.61 12.99
CA SER A 335 15.84 9.27 14.25
C SER A 335 14.60 9.79 14.98
N GLN A 336 13.67 10.43 14.25
CA GLN A 336 12.42 10.93 14.83
C GLN A 336 11.54 9.77 15.34
N GLY A 337 11.33 8.73 14.53
CA GLY A 337 10.53 7.58 14.93
C GLY A 337 11.09 6.87 16.16
N LEU A 338 12.43 6.73 16.26
CA LEU A 338 13.06 6.17 17.44
C LEU A 338 12.93 7.11 18.66
N SER A 339 13.04 8.42 18.48
CA SER A 339 12.82 9.41 19.54
C SER A 339 11.38 9.35 20.09
N ASP A 340 10.38 9.17 19.22
CA ASP A 340 8.98 9.04 19.61
C ASP A 340 8.76 7.76 20.45
N VAL A 341 9.38 6.64 20.05
CA VAL A 341 9.36 5.39 20.82
C VAL A 341 10.02 5.55 22.19
N VAL A 342 11.19 6.19 22.26
CA VAL A 342 11.91 6.46 23.51
C VAL A 342 11.05 7.32 24.44
N THR A 343 10.38 8.33 23.90
CA THR A 343 9.47 9.21 24.64
C THR A 343 8.30 8.42 25.21
N ALA A 344 7.60 7.64 24.37
CA ALA A 344 6.47 6.82 24.79
C ALA A 344 6.87 5.79 25.87
N TYR A 345 8.04 5.15 25.72
CA TYR A 345 8.58 4.23 26.74
C TYR A 345 8.83 4.96 28.06
N ASN A 346 9.44 6.13 28.03
CA ASN A 346 9.75 6.92 29.22
C ASN A 346 8.48 7.41 29.93
N ASP A 347 7.48 7.85 29.18
CA ASP A 347 6.18 8.27 29.72
C ASP A 347 5.47 7.10 30.40
N LEU A 348 5.40 5.95 29.72
CA LEU A 348 4.81 4.74 30.30
C LEU A 348 5.57 4.31 31.55
N ARG A 349 6.91 4.26 31.49
CA ARG A 349 7.75 3.90 32.64
C ARG A 349 7.53 4.86 33.80
N GLY A 350 7.45 6.17 33.54
CA GLY A 350 7.15 7.19 34.53
C GLY A 350 5.77 7.00 35.18
N LEU A 351 4.76 6.58 34.41
CA LEU A 351 3.44 6.26 34.96
C LEU A 351 3.48 4.98 35.81
N LEU A 352 4.16 3.93 35.34
CA LEU A 352 4.24 2.65 36.05
C LEU A 352 5.03 2.77 37.36
N THR A 353 6.10 3.55 37.41
CA THR A 353 6.89 3.74 38.63
C THR A 353 6.20 4.64 39.65
N LYS A 354 5.52 5.71 39.20
CA LYS A 354 4.77 6.62 40.09
C LYS A 354 3.56 5.96 40.75
N ASN A 355 2.93 5.00 40.08
CA ASN A 355 1.71 4.32 40.55
C ASN A 355 1.97 2.86 40.96
N ALA A 356 3.22 2.51 41.28
CA ALA A 356 3.62 1.14 41.60
C ALA A 356 2.87 0.54 42.81
N ASP A 357 2.34 1.40 43.68
CA ASP A 357 1.50 1.08 44.82
C ASP A 357 0.08 0.61 44.46
N LEU A 358 -0.44 1.04 43.30
CA LEU A 358 -1.78 0.73 42.81
C LEU A 358 -1.82 -0.41 41.78
N LEU A 359 -0.67 -0.78 41.23
CA LEU A 359 -0.54 -1.77 40.17
C LEU A 359 -0.32 -3.19 40.75
N ARG A 360 -0.91 -4.20 40.11
CA ARG A 360 -0.65 -5.60 40.45
C ARG A 360 0.83 -5.92 40.28
N VAL A 361 1.36 -6.65 41.24
CA VAL A 361 2.66 -7.31 41.13
C VAL A 361 2.39 -8.75 40.70
N PRO A 362 2.72 -9.14 39.46
CA PRO A 362 2.70 -10.54 39.05
C PRO A 362 3.50 -11.40 40.04
N LEU A 363 3.01 -12.60 40.37
CA LEU A 363 3.57 -13.52 41.37
C LEU A 363 5.07 -13.89 41.18
N HIS A 364 5.69 -13.49 40.07
CA HIS A 364 7.08 -13.81 39.72
C HIS A 364 7.88 -12.61 39.18
N SER A 365 7.40 -11.37 39.35
CA SER A 365 8.13 -10.18 38.87
C SER A 365 8.37 -9.16 39.97
N ASN A 366 9.44 -8.37 39.81
CA ASN A 366 9.80 -7.24 40.68
C ASN A 366 8.85 -6.03 40.50
N GLY A 367 7.59 -6.26 40.12
CA GLY A 367 6.60 -5.25 39.76
C GLY A 367 6.42 -5.07 38.25
N LEU A 368 5.28 -4.52 37.85
CA LEU A 368 4.91 -4.28 36.45
C LEU A 368 5.93 -3.37 35.74
N ALA A 369 6.44 -2.35 36.43
CA ALA A 369 7.45 -1.45 35.88
C ALA A 369 8.76 -2.16 35.47
N GLU A 370 9.18 -3.21 36.19
CA GLU A 370 10.40 -3.96 35.85
C GLU A 370 10.13 -5.03 34.78
N ASP A 371 8.92 -5.58 34.70
CA ASP A 371 8.56 -6.49 33.60
C ASP A 371 8.54 -5.77 32.23
N TRP A 372 8.06 -4.52 32.21
CA TRP A 372 8.10 -3.67 31.01
C TRP A 372 9.50 -3.18 30.65
N ARG A 373 10.42 -3.17 31.62
CA ARG A 373 11.83 -2.83 31.41
C ARG A 373 12.63 -3.96 30.80
N LYS A 374 12.20 -5.21 31.03
CA LYS A 374 12.93 -6.43 30.66
C LYS A 374 13.45 -6.44 29.21
N PRO A 375 12.66 -6.06 28.19
CA PRO A 375 13.14 -6.04 26.80
C PRO A 375 14.32 -5.08 26.56
N VAL A 376 14.37 -3.99 27.33
CA VAL A 376 15.44 -2.97 27.28
C VAL A 376 16.65 -3.44 28.10
N SER A 377 16.44 -3.97 29.30
CA SER A 377 17.54 -4.42 30.16
C SER A 377 18.27 -5.63 29.60
N ASP A 378 17.55 -6.57 28.98
CA ASP A 378 18.11 -7.79 28.41
C ASP A 378 19.02 -7.49 27.20
N ARG A 379 18.84 -6.31 26.56
CA ARG A 379 19.60 -5.85 25.39
C ARG A 379 20.48 -4.63 25.67
N ALA A 380 20.80 -4.35 26.94
CA ALA A 380 21.44 -3.09 27.33
C ALA A 380 22.78 -2.83 26.61
N LEU A 381 23.59 -3.86 26.39
CA LEU A 381 24.88 -3.73 25.68
C LEU A 381 24.69 -3.40 24.20
N ASP A 382 23.76 -4.09 23.54
CA ASP A 382 23.47 -3.90 22.12
C ASP A 382 22.83 -2.53 21.89
N LEU A 383 21.87 -2.13 22.73
CA LEU A 383 21.25 -0.81 22.66
C LEU A 383 22.26 0.31 22.88
N ASN A 384 23.19 0.15 23.81
CA ASN A 384 24.23 1.16 24.05
C ASN A 384 25.14 1.33 22.82
N SER A 385 25.41 0.25 22.08
CA SER A 385 26.14 0.32 20.80
C SER A 385 25.39 1.08 19.69
N LEU A 386 24.07 1.24 19.84
CA LEU A 386 23.20 2.03 18.96
C LEU A 386 23.00 3.46 19.45
N GLY A 387 23.65 3.88 20.54
CA GLY A 387 23.40 5.19 21.16
C GLY A 387 22.12 5.25 22.01
N LEU A 388 21.53 4.10 22.38
CA LEU A 388 20.41 4.01 23.32
C LEU A 388 20.89 3.52 24.68
N ALA A 389 20.76 4.33 25.72
CA ALA A 389 21.21 3.95 27.06
C ALA A 389 20.19 4.29 28.13
N GLU A 390 20.07 3.42 29.14
CA GLU A 390 19.32 3.74 30.35
C GLU A 390 20.08 4.75 31.21
N SER A 391 19.39 5.77 31.70
CA SER A 391 19.95 6.84 32.53
C SER A 391 19.10 7.11 33.77
N GLY A 392 19.75 7.63 34.82
CA GLY A 392 19.11 8.03 36.06
C GLY A 392 18.67 6.88 36.98
N LYS A 393 18.04 7.25 38.10
CA LYS A 393 17.50 6.30 39.09
C LYS A 393 16.26 5.57 38.59
N ASP A 394 15.46 6.26 37.76
CA ASP A 394 14.22 5.72 37.19
C ASP A 394 14.47 4.88 35.93
N LYS A 395 15.72 4.74 35.47
CA LYS A 395 16.11 3.95 34.29
C LYS A 395 15.34 4.35 33.03
N LEU A 396 15.30 5.66 32.77
CA LEU A 396 14.72 6.20 31.56
C LEU A 396 15.66 5.96 30.38
N LEU A 397 15.11 5.67 29.21
CA LEU A 397 15.87 5.46 28.00
C LEU A 397 16.26 6.82 27.40
N TRP A 398 17.53 6.96 27.03
CA TRP A 398 18.05 8.16 26.40
C TRP A 398 18.64 7.81 25.03
N LEU A 399 18.30 8.63 24.03
CA LEU A 399 18.78 8.49 22.66
C LEU A 399 19.88 9.52 22.37
N GLN A 400 21.08 9.03 22.09
CA GLN A 400 22.18 9.78 21.49
C GLN A 400 21.97 9.80 19.98
N ALA A 401 21.33 10.85 19.46
CA ALA A 401 21.03 10.96 18.03
C ALA A 401 22.28 10.78 17.14
N ASP A 402 23.41 11.39 17.51
CA ASP A 402 24.67 11.25 16.77
C ASP A 402 25.24 9.83 16.84
N GLY A 403 25.15 9.18 18.01
CA GLY A 403 25.57 7.79 18.21
C GLY A 403 24.71 6.82 17.40
N PHE A 404 23.40 7.07 17.30
CA PHE A 404 22.48 6.28 16.50
C PHE A 404 22.74 6.42 14.99
N VAL A 405 22.97 7.64 14.51
CA VAL A 405 23.35 7.89 13.11
C VAL A 405 24.70 7.23 12.78
N GLN A 406 25.67 7.30 13.69
CA GLN A 406 26.96 6.64 13.53
C GLN A 406 26.82 5.11 13.48
N ALA A 407 25.99 4.52 14.35
CA ALA A 407 25.71 3.09 14.36
C ALA A 407 25.01 2.62 13.08
N LEU A 408 24.02 3.37 12.58
CA LEU A 408 23.34 3.12 11.30
C LEU A 408 24.31 3.12 10.12
N THR A 409 25.29 4.03 10.13
CA THR A 409 26.28 4.15 9.06
C THR A 409 27.34 3.05 9.15
N ALA A 410 27.77 2.69 10.36
CA ALA A 410 28.86 1.72 10.58
C ALA A 410 28.39 0.26 10.47
N ASN A 411 27.21 -0.07 11.00
CA ASN A 411 26.69 -1.45 10.99
C ASN A 411 25.15 -1.48 10.97
N PRO A 412 24.53 -1.24 9.79
CA PRO A 412 23.07 -1.18 9.65
C PRO A 412 22.38 -2.51 9.95
N GLN A 413 23.06 -3.65 9.74
CA GLN A 413 22.50 -4.97 10.08
C GLN A 413 22.39 -5.17 11.58
N SER A 414 23.41 -4.77 12.35
CA SER A 414 23.34 -4.81 13.81
C SER A 414 22.20 -3.94 14.34
N VAL A 415 22.05 -2.71 13.80
CA VAL A 415 20.94 -1.82 14.18
C VAL A 415 19.58 -2.47 13.90
N ARG A 416 19.43 -3.10 12.73
CA ARG A 416 18.21 -3.79 12.33
C ARG A 416 17.92 -4.99 13.24
N THR A 417 18.89 -5.87 13.48
CA THR A 417 18.71 -7.07 14.29
C THR A 417 18.35 -6.72 15.73
N THR A 418 18.96 -5.68 16.30
CA THR A 418 18.66 -5.25 17.68
C THR A 418 17.27 -4.60 17.81
N LEU A 419 16.85 -3.78 16.84
CA LEU A 419 15.56 -3.08 16.89
C LEU A 419 14.38 -3.93 16.40
N LEU A 420 14.57 -4.72 15.35
CA LEU A 420 13.51 -5.44 14.62
C LEU A 420 13.65 -6.96 14.66
N GLY A 421 14.74 -7.48 15.22
CA GLY A 421 15.00 -8.91 15.24
C GLY A 421 15.56 -9.44 13.92
N ASP A 422 15.90 -10.72 13.92
CA ASP A 422 16.29 -11.47 12.71
C ASP A 422 15.12 -12.23 12.09
N GLY A 423 13.91 -12.09 12.66
CA GLY A 423 12.69 -12.78 12.22
C GLY A 423 12.52 -14.18 12.83
N SER A 424 13.40 -14.59 13.74
CA SER A 424 13.22 -15.79 14.56
C SER A 424 12.47 -15.50 15.85
N ASP A 425 11.80 -16.52 16.41
CA ASP A 425 11.16 -16.45 17.72
C ASP A 425 12.17 -16.23 18.87
N ASP A 426 13.42 -16.61 18.65
CA ASP A 426 14.50 -16.49 19.64
C ASP A 426 15.06 -15.07 19.76
N ASN A 427 14.87 -14.24 18.72
CA ASN A 427 15.28 -12.83 18.74
C ASN A 427 14.24 -11.94 18.04
N PRO A 428 13.13 -11.61 18.72
CA PRO A 428 12.05 -10.79 18.16
C PRO A 428 12.43 -9.32 17.95
N GLY A 429 13.58 -8.85 18.47
CA GLY A 429 13.96 -7.44 18.46
C GLY A 429 13.20 -6.58 19.49
N LEU A 430 13.75 -5.40 19.79
CA LEU A 430 13.19 -4.51 20.80
C LEU A 430 11.76 -4.02 20.47
N LEU A 431 11.53 -3.52 19.26
CA LEU A 431 10.26 -2.89 18.89
C LEU A 431 9.11 -3.90 18.81
N PRO A 432 9.26 -5.07 18.16
CA PRO A 432 8.20 -6.07 18.14
C PRO A 432 7.88 -6.63 19.54
N GLU A 433 8.88 -6.83 20.39
CA GLU A 433 8.66 -7.32 21.75
C GLU A 433 7.89 -6.30 22.62
N LEU A 434 8.22 -5.01 22.52
CA LEU A 434 7.47 -3.94 23.20
C LEU A 434 6.04 -3.82 22.66
N ALA A 435 5.87 -3.92 21.33
CA ALA A 435 4.55 -3.89 20.70
C ALA A 435 3.66 -5.05 21.15
N GLN A 436 4.22 -6.26 21.21
CA GLN A 436 3.51 -7.45 21.69
C GLN A 436 3.10 -7.29 23.16
N LYS A 437 4.01 -6.83 24.03
CA LYS A 437 3.69 -6.54 25.44
C LYS A 437 2.56 -5.51 25.57
N ALA A 438 2.55 -4.48 24.73
CA ALA A 438 1.47 -3.50 24.70
C ALA A 438 0.14 -4.10 24.23
N GLN A 439 0.16 -4.98 23.22
CA GLN A 439 -1.04 -5.65 22.73
C GLN A 439 -1.61 -6.63 23.76
N ASP A 440 -0.75 -7.39 24.44
CA ASP A 440 -1.14 -8.32 25.50
C ASP A 440 -1.77 -7.56 26.68
N ALA A 441 -1.17 -6.42 27.04
CA ALA A 441 -1.68 -5.51 28.05
C ALA A 441 -3.07 -4.95 27.72
N LEU A 442 -3.25 -4.46 26.49
CA LEU A 442 -4.53 -3.93 26.02
C LEU A 442 -5.61 -5.02 25.97
N SER A 443 -5.24 -6.23 25.55
CA SER A 443 -6.14 -7.38 25.46
C SER A 443 -6.53 -7.95 26.83
N ALA A 444 -5.64 -7.83 27.82
CA ALA A 444 -5.88 -8.28 29.19
C ALA A 444 -6.88 -7.39 29.95
N GLY A 445 -7.00 -6.11 29.57
CA GLY A 445 -7.88 -5.12 30.21
C GLY A 445 -7.35 -4.57 31.54
N ALA A 446 -7.88 -3.41 31.96
CA ALA A 446 -7.40 -2.67 33.14
C ALA A 446 -7.53 -3.45 34.46
N ASP A 447 -8.54 -4.33 34.58
CA ASP A 447 -8.82 -5.11 35.79
C ASP A 447 -7.71 -6.12 36.15
N LYS A 448 -6.92 -6.52 35.15
CA LYS A 448 -5.76 -7.39 35.32
C LYS A 448 -4.47 -6.63 35.64
N MET A 449 -4.47 -5.30 35.52
CA MET A 449 -3.33 -4.44 35.82
C MET A 449 -3.46 -3.76 37.19
N LEU A 450 -4.68 -3.47 37.64
CA LEU A 450 -4.95 -2.81 38.92
C LEU A 450 -5.11 -3.82 40.05
N LEU A 451 -4.63 -3.48 41.25
CA LEU A 451 -4.84 -4.29 42.44
C LEU A 451 -6.35 -4.52 42.66
N PRO A 452 -6.78 -5.76 42.99
CA PRO A 452 -8.18 -6.01 43.31
C PRO A 452 -8.56 -5.23 44.56
N GLN A 453 -9.81 -4.77 44.65
CA GLN A 453 -10.31 -3.98 45.79
C GLN A 453 -10.09 -4.71 47.15
N SER A 454 -10.06 -6.04 47.14
CA SER A 454 -9.78 -6.89 48.29
C SER A 454 -8.34 -6.80 48.83
N ALA A 455 -7.39 -6.25 48.07
CA ALA A 455 -5.97 -6.13 48.47
C ALA A 455 -5.65 -4.79 49.18
N PHE A 456 -6.56 -3.82 49.17
CA PHE A 456 -6.37 -2.53 49.84
C PHE A 456 -6.41 -2.62 51.39
N PRO A 457 -7.29 -3.42 52.02
CA PRO A 457 -7.33 -3.58 53.48
C PRO A 457 -6.06 -4.18 54.10
N GLU A 458 -5.29 -4.96 53.35
CA GLU A 458 -4.02 -5.53 53.81
C GLU A 458 -2.86 -4.53 53.78
N ARG A 459 -2.99 -3.45 53.00
CA ARG A 459 -1.98 -2.39 52.87
C ARG A 459 -2.30 -1.11 53.65
N ASP A 460 -3.57 -0.83 53.93
CA ASP A 460 -4.01 0.29 54.77
C ASP A 460 -5.02 -0.16 55.85
N PRO A 461 -4.61 -0.24 57.14
CA PRO A 461 -5.45 -0.69 58.24
C PRO A 461 -6.71 0.17 58.46
N PHE A 462 -6.74 1.41 57.95
CA PHE A 462 -7.88 2.31 58.10
C PHE A 462 -9.03 2.04 57.12
N LEU A 463 -8.81 1.19 56.10
CA LEU A 463 -9.81 0.78 55.12
C LEU A 463 -10.34 -0.65 55.33
N ALA A 464 -9.86 -1.35 56.37
CA ALA A 464 -10.38 -2.66 56.74
C ALA A 464 -11.80 -2.54 57.31
N SER A 465 -12.76 -3.30 56.75
CA SER A 465 -14.12 -3.39 57.29
C SER A 465 -14.07 -3.90 58.74
N PRO A 466 -14.82 -3.29 59.69
CA PRO A 466 -14.77 -3.70 61.08
C PRO A 466 -15.22 -5.16 61.21
N THR A 467 -14.35 -6.01 61.75
CA THR A 467 -14.66 -7.43 61.98
C THR A 467 -15.84 -7.56 62.94
N PRO A 468 -16.78 -8.50 62.70
CA PRO A 468 -17.92 -8.72 63.59
C PRO A 468 -17.42 -9.19 64.95
N ARG A 469 -17.79 -8.45 66.00
CA ARG A 469 -17.41 -8.74 67.39
C ARG A 469 -18.15 -10.00 67.87
N THR A 470 -17.46 -10.85 68.63
CA THR A 470 -18.08 -12.03 69.24
C THR A 470 -18.91 -11.66 70.46
N GLU A 471 -19.98 -12.40 70.77
CA GLU A 471 -20.87 -12.11 71.93
C GLU A 471 -20.10 -11.99 73.25
N LEU A 472 -19.02 -12.77 73.40
CA LEU A 472 -18.15 -12.74 74.58
C LEU A 472 -17.44 -11.38 74.78
N GLU A 473 -17.14 -10.66 73.70
CA GLU A 473 -16.51 -9.33 73.74
C GLU A 473 -17.52 -8.22 74.05
N ILE A 474 -18.80 -8.44 73.69
CA ILE A 474 -19.90 -7.55 74.05
C ILE A 474 -20.21 -7.67 75.54
N GLU A 475 -20.22 -8.90 76.07
CA GLU A 475 -20.50 -9.18 77.47
C GLU A 475 -19.44 -8.56 78.41
N LYS A 476 -18.14 -8.71 78.09
CA LYS A 476 -17.04 -8.08 78.85
C LYS A 476 -17.12 -6.55 78.88
N LYS A 477 -17.61 -5.92 77.80
CA LYS A 477 -17.76 -4.47 77.75
C LYS A 477 -18.97 -3.98 78.53
N SER A 478 -20.05 -4.76 78.61
CA SER A 478 -21.20 -4.41 79.45
C SER A 478 -20.84 -4.40 80.94
N GLN A 479 -20.04 -5.36 81.41
CA GLN A 479 -19.55 -5.41 82.80
C GLN A 479 -18.64 -4.23 83.15
N LEU A 480 -17.86 -3.73 82.19
CA LEU A 480 -17.03 -2.53 82.37
C LEU A 480 -17.85 -1.24 82.36
N LEU A 481 -18.96 -1.19 81.61
CA LEU A 481 -19.91 -0.07 81.63
C LEU A 481 -20.68 -0.01 82.95
N ASP A 482 -21.12 -1.16 83.50
CA ASP A 482 -21.77 -1.23 84.81
C ASP A 482 -20.82 -0.80 85.95
N LEU A 483 -19.52 -1.10 85.84
CA LEU A 483 -18.49 -0.62 86.76
C LEU A 483 -18.20 0.89 86.63
N LEU A 484 -18.41 1.46 85.45
CA LEU A 484 -18.20 2.88 85.19
C LEU A 484 -19.40 3.73 85.66
N ASP A 485 -20.63 3.23 85.51
CA ASP A 485 -21.85 3.90 85.97
C ASP A 485 -22.05 3.80 87.50
N SER A 486 -21.40 2.83 88.16
CA SER A 486 -21.40 2.68 89.62
C SER A 486 -20.31 3.49 90.35
N ALA A 487 -19.45 4.22 89.62
CA ALA A 487 -18.39 5.04 90.21
C ALA A 487 -18.87 6.48 90.55
N PRO A 488 -18.51 7.08 91.72
CA PRO A 488 -19.00 8.40 92.12
C PRO A 488 -18.37 9.54 91.30
N LYS A 489 -19.19 10.45 90.78
CA LYS A 489 -18.73 11.63 90.02
C LYS A 489 -18.05 12.66 90.93
N ILE A 490 -16.75 12.88 90.76
CA ILE A 490 -16.02 14.01 91.36
C ILE A 490 -15.85 15.08 90.28
N GLY A 491 -16.42 16.27 90.52
CA GLY A 491 -16.30 17.44 89.67
C GLY A 491 -15.16 18.36 90.10
N ALA A 492 -14.41 18.88 89.11
CA ALA A 492 -13.67 20.15 89.09
C ALA A 492 -13.03 20.22 87.69
N GLY A 493 -13.17 21.24 86.85
CA GLY A 493 -13.19 22.67 87.14
C GLY A 493 -11.98 23.29 86.43
N ILE A 494 -12.02 23.38 85.09
CA ILE A 494 -10.96 23.94 84.25
C ILE A 494 -11.21 25.45 84.10
N THR A 495 -10.26 26.29 84.53
CA THR A 495 -10.27 27.73 84.25
C THR A 495 -9.58 28.04 82.92
N SER A 496 -10.29 28.82 82.12
CA SER A 496 -10.04 29.25 80.74
C SER A 496 -8.91 30.26 80.56
N GLY A 497 -8.22 30.19 79.41
CA GLY A 497 -7.31 31.23 78.92
C GLY A 497 -7.22 31.27 77.39
N HIS A 498 -8.20 31.94 76.77
CA HIS A 498 -8.21 32.64 75.46
C HIS A 498 -7.81 31.94 74.15
N ALA A 499 -8.84 31.72 73.31
CA ALA A 499 -8.79 31.63 71.85
C ALA A 499 -9.06 33.01 71.20
N PRO A 500 -8.78 33.20 69.89
CA PRO A 500 -9.88 33.04 68.93
C PRO A 500 -9.47 32.41 67.57
N GLU A 501 -9.96 31.20 67.29
CA GLU A 501 -11.02 30.82 66.31
C GLU A 501 -11.29 31.63 64.99
N PRO A 502 -12.01 31.07 63.98
CA PRO A 502 -11.44 30.41 62.79
C PRO A 502 -12.12 30.82 61.45
N PHE A 503 -11.72 30.21 60.33
CA PHE A 503 -12.45 30.26 59.05
C PHE A 503 -13.65 29.27 59.05
N PRO A 504 -14.87 29.68 58.62
CA PRO A 504 -16.02 28.77 58.53
C PRO A 504 -16.29 28.30 57.09
N TRP A 505 -16.54 27.00 56.95
CA TRP A 505 -17.41 26.45 55.90
C TRP A 505 -18.83 26.33 56.45
N GLY A 506 -19.86 26.62 55.65
CA GLY A 506 -21.24 26.31 56.00
C GLY A 506 -22.26 27.01 55.13
N GLY A 507 -22.86 26.27 54.19
CA GLY A 507 -24.02 26.72 53.44
C GLY A 507 -25.29 26.78 54.29
N SER A 508 -26.27 27.55 53.81
CA SER A 508 -27.68 27.36 54.12
C SER A 508 -28.49 27.85 52.93
N GLY A 509 -29.42 26.99 52.49
CA GLY A 509 -30.23 27.20 51.32
C GLY A 509 -31.31 28.27 51.49
N THR A 510 -31.89 28.67 50.37
CA THR A 510 -33.22 29.28 50.35
C THR A 510 -33.95 28.80 49.10
N LEU A 511 -35.08 28.16 49.35
CA LEU A 511 -36.15 27.84 48.41
C LEU A 511 -36.64 29.11 47.70
N LEU A 512 -36.93 29.02 46.40
CA LEU A 512 -38.10 29.68 45.79
C LEU A 512 -38.39 29.13 44.38
N ARG A 513 -39.50 28.39 44.26
CA ARG A 513 -40.27 28.18 43.02
C ARG A 513 -40.95 29.50 42.63
N ARG A 514 -40.95 29.87 41.34
CA ARG A 514 -42.21 30.07 40.57
C ARG A 514 -41.98 30.24 39.06
N LYS A 515 -42.69 29.37 38.32
CA LYS A 515 -43.34 29.50 37.00
C LYS A 515 -42.84 30.55 36.00
N GLY A 516 -42.55 30.03 34.81
CA GLY A 516 -42.46 30.67 33.50
C GLY A 516 -41.96 29.63 32.53
#